data_AF-A0A349W661-F1
#
_entry.id   AF-A0A349W661-F1
#
_cell.length_a   1.000
_cell.length_b   1.000
_cell.length_c   1.000
_cell.angle_alpha   90.00
_cell.angle_beta   90.00
_cell.angle_gamma   90.00
#
_symmetry.space_group_name_H-M   'P 1'
#
loop_
_entity.id
_entity.type
_entity.pdbx_description
1 polymer ?
#
loop_
_entity_poly.entity_id
_entity_poly.type
_entity_poly.pdbx_seq_one_letter_code
_entity_poly.pdbx_strand_id
1 'polypeptide(L)' 'MKLVLQAATVLHPSAPSGAPAAVRAASLEVQAGEQLAIIGPSGA' A
#
# COMPACT_ATOMS: atom_id res chain seq x y z
N MET A 1 -5.80 -4.71 17.37
CA MET A 1 -4.49 -4.80 16.69
C MET A 1 -4.17 -3.43 16.14
N LYS A 2 -2.92 -2.96 16.26
CA LYS A 2 -2.46 -1.73 15.63
C LYS A 2 -1.73 -2.10 14.33
N LEU A 3 -2.06 -1.45 13.22
CA LEU A 3 -1.38 -1.63 11.94
C LEU A 3 -0.64 -0.36 11.57
N VAL A 4 0.62 -0.50 11.14
CA VAL A 4 1.46 0.62 10.73
C VAL A 4 2.19 0.23 9.44
N LEU A 5 2.01 1.04 8.40
CA LEU A 5 2.83 1.07 7.18
C LEU A 5 3.63 2.37 7.20
N GLN A 6 4.94 2.27 6.97
CA GLN A 6 5.84 3.43 6.92
C GLN A 6 6.50 3.48 5.55
N ALA A 7 6.17 4.50 4.76
CA ALA A 7 6.75 4.76 3.45
C ALA A 7 6.89 3.51 2.55
N ALA A 8 5.91 2.61 2.61
CA ALA A 8 5.95 1.33 1.93
C ALA A 8 6.00 1.51 0.41
N THR A 9 6.97 0.84 -0.22
CA THR A 9 7.11 0.79 -1.67
C THR A 9 7.18 -0.67 -2.10
N VAL A 10 6.29 -1.07 -3.00
CA VAL A 10 6.09 -2.48 -3.34
C VAL A 10 6.10 -2.66 -4.86
N LEU A 11 6.98 -3.55 -5.33
CA LEU A 11 7.00 -4.03 -6.71
C LEU A 11 6.49 -5.47 -6.75
N HIS A 12 5.74 -5.81 -7.80
CA HIS A 12 5.33 -7.19 -8.02
C HIS A 12 6.57 -8.06 -8.35
N PRO A 13 6.72 -9.27 -7.79
CA PRO A 13 7.91 -10.11 -8.01
C PRO A 13 8.19 -10.44 -9.48
N SER A 14 7.13 -10.54 -10.28
CA SER A 14 7.21 -10.81 -11.73
C SER A 14 7.14 -9.54 -12.60
N ALA A 15 7.28 -8.35 -12.00
CA ALA A 15 7.24 -7.11 -12.76
C ALA A 15 8.43 -7.04 -13.75
N PRO A 16 8.21 -6.55 -14.98
CA PRO A 16 9.31 -6.29 -15.91
C PRO A 16 10.36 -5.34 -15.33
N SER A 17 11.61 -5.46 -15.81
CA SER A 17 12.66 -4.50 -15.45
C SER A 17 12.23 -3.07 -15.81
N GLY A 18 12.34 -2.16 -14.86
CA GLY A 18 11.93 -0.76 -15.02
C GLY A 18 10.43 -0.50 -14.86
N ALA A 19 9.62 -1.52 -14.55
CA ALA A 19 8.22 -1.31 -14.21
C ALA A 19 8.10 -0.45 -12.94
N PRO A 20 7.13 0.48 -12.88
CA PRO A 20 6.92 1.31 -11.70
C PRO A 20 6.42 0.46 -10.53
N ALA A 21 6.71 0.89 -9.31
CA ALA A 21 6.16 0.27 -8.11
C ALA A 21 4.64 0.46 -8.05
N ALA A 22 3.94 -0.61 -7.68
CA ALA A 22 2.48 -0.64 -7.53
C ALA A 22 2.05 0.22 -6.32
N VAL A 23 2.77 0.10 -5.20
CA VAL A 23 2.63 0.97 -4.04
C VAL A 23 3.87 1.86 -3.96
N ARG A 24 3.69 3.17 -3.76
CA ARG A 24 4.78 4.16 -3.74
C ARG A 24 4.72 5.00 -2.46
N ALA A 25 5.74 4.89 -1.63
CA ALA A 25 5.89 5.67 -0.39
C ALA A 25 4.63 5.75 0.50
N ALA A 26 3.83 4.69 0.53
CA ALA A 26 2.55 4.68 1.24
C ALA A 26 2.74 4.58 2.75
N SER A 27 2.11 5.48 3.50
CA SER A 27 2.10 5.45 4.97
C SER A 27 0.65 5.38 5.46
N LEU A 28 0.38 4.48 6.40
CA LEU A 28 -0.95 4.24 6.96
C LEU A 28 -0.81 3.80 8.41
N GLU A 29 -1.61 4.37 9.29
CA GLU A 29 -1.77 3.90 10.66
C GLU A 29 -3.24 3.59 10.89
N VAL A 30 -3.53 2.39 11.40
CA VAL A 30 -4.89 1.97 11.78
C VAL A 30 -4.88 1.58 13.24
N GLN A 31 -5.73 2.24 14.02
CA GLN A 31 -5.87 2.02 15.45
C GLN A 31 -6.74 0.80 15.76
N ALA A 32 -6.66 0.30 17.00
CA ALA A 32 -7.49 -0.81 17.44
C ALA A 32 -8.97 -0.40 17.45
N GLY A 33 -9.80 -1.15 16.71
CA GLY A 33 -11.24 -0.87 16.59
C GLY A 33 -11.60 0.13 15.49
N GLU A 34 -10.61 0.72 14.81
CA GLU A 34 -10.84 1.60 13.67
C GLU A 34 -11.35 0.81 12.45
N GLN A 35 -12.34 1.37 11.76
CA GLN A 35 -12.84 0.86 10.49
C GLN A 35 -12.40 1.81 9.37
N LEU A 36 -11.68 1.27 8.40
CA LEU A 36 -11.13 2.01 7.27
C LEU A 36 -11.51 1.29 5.97
N ALA A 37 -11.93 2.05 4.97
CA ALA A 37 -12.10 1.57 3.60
C ALA A 37 -10.98 2.12 2.72
N ILE A 38 -10.38 1.25 1.90
CA ILE A 38 -9.48 1.66 0.82
C ILE A 38 -10.29 1.70 -0.46
N ILE A 39 -10.25 2.84 -1.15
CA ILE A 39 -10.98 3.09 -2.39
C ILE A 39 -10.04 3.62 -3.47
N GLY A 40 -10.37 3.37 -4.73
CA GLY A 40 -9.60 3.84 -5.86
C GLY A 40 -10.12 3.23 -7.17
N PRO A 41 -9.68 3.77 -8.32
CA PRO A 41 -9.93 3.12 -9.61
C PRO A 41 -9.24 1.76 -9.67
N SER A 42 -9.73 0.87 -10.54
CA SER A 42 -9.06 -0.41 -10.79
C SER A 42 -7.59 -0.19 -11.18
N GLY A 43 -6.68 -0.83 -10.44
CA GLY A 43 -5.22 -0.71 -10.63
C GLY A 43 -4.51 0.32 -9.75
N ALA A 44 -5.22 0.95 -8.80
CA ALA A 44 -4.65 1.79 -7.75
C ALA A 44 -4.05 1.00 -6.58
#